data_AF-A0A0G1R5L8-F1
#
_entry.id   AF-A0A0G1R5L8-F1
#
_cell.length_a   1.000
_cell.length_b   1.000
_cell.length_c   1.000
_cell.angle_alpha   90.00
_cell.angle_beta   90.00
_cell.angle_gamma   90.00
#
_symmetry.space_group_name_H-M   'P 1'
#
loop_
_entity.id
_entity.type
_entity.pdbx_description
1 polymer ?
#
loop_
_entity_poly.entity_id
_entity_poly.type
_entity_poly.pdbx_seq_one_letter_code
_entity_poly.pdbx_strand_id
1 'polypeptide(L)'
;MEEFPQNVESVDASIERICDEGKRSGNFDALKKARREGSPEAVLRGVVQIIVAEKREDFRFVFFLKKALLKDGFSFVSEDDVRRAGGDAYQKALEGGRPLEAVEVASALYGKQSKEYQHAWQCAKADSGEKTKETLEGEEEDEEEEWTANIPQNSTIFNLFEAIESGDDNLEHTDIFWSEIHDNFNPEVADELFEIQHNEKLGAGTKVVDFFEKHGYSKKDIEIFLPVKFEKVPTKKK
;
A
#
# COMPACT_ATOMS: atom_id res chain seq x y z
N MET A 1 55.04 7.67 -3.60
CA MET A 1 54.22 6.65 -4.27
C MET A 1 52.87 6.73 -3.60
N GLU A 2 51.94 7.44 -4.22
CA GLU A 2 50.56 7.48 -3.74
C GLU A 2 49.94 6.12 -4.02
N GLU A 3 49.46 5.47 -2.96
CA GLU A 3 48.61 4.29 -3.07
C GLU A 3 47.31 4.72 -3.74
N PHE A 4 47.00 4.14 -4.91
CA PHE A 4 45.66 4.17 -5.47
C PHE A 4 44.87 3.03 -4.82
N PRO A 5 43.99 3.26 -3.83
CA PRO A 5 42.90 2.34 -3.65
C PRO A 5 41.86 2.71 -4.70
N GLN A 6 41.42 1.75 -5.49
CA GLN A 6 40.01 1.63 -5.88
C GLN A 6 39.86 0.42 -6.80
N ASN A 7 39.55 -0.73 -6.20
CA ASN A 7 38.76 -1.73 -6.89
C ASN A 7 37.36 -1.11 -7.11
N VAL A 8 37.20 -0.33 -8.17
CA VAL A 8 35.88 0.06 -8.66
C VAL A 8 35.32 -1.20 -9.33
N GLU A 9 34.35 -1.84 -8.69
CA GLU A 9 33.61 -2.94 -9.32
C GLU A 9 32.98 -2.42 -10.62
N SER A 10 33.13 -3.18 -11.71
CA SER A 10 32.54 -2.80 -13.01
C SER A 10 31.02 -2.79 -12.90
N VAL A 11 30.36 -1.90 -13.65
CA VAL A 11 28.89 -1.81 -13.74
C VAL A 11 28.25 -3.19 -13.97
N ASP A 12 28.78 -3.99 -14.89
CA ASP A 12 28.23 -5.31 -15.23
C ASP A 12 28.30 -6.29 -14.05
N ALA A 13 29.43 -6.31 -13.32
CA ALA A 13 29.58 -7.14 -12.12
C ALA A 13 28.61 -6.72 -11.00
N SER A 14 28.40 -5.41 -10.80
CA SER A 14 27.42 -4.94 -9.83
C SER A 14 25.99 -5.29 -10.24
N ILE A 15 25.65 -5.24 -11.54
CA ILE A 15 24.36 -5.67 -12.07
C ILE A 15 24.14 -7.17 -11.81
N GLU A 16 25.12 -8.01 -12.16
CA GLU A 16 25.06 -9.46 -11.98
C GLU A 16 24.87 -9.83 -10.50
N ARG A 17 25.62 -9.20 -9.60
CA ARG A 17 25.51 -9.39 -8.15
C ARG A 17 24.09 -9.09 -7.64
N ILE A 18 23.50 -7.98 -8.06
CA ILE A 18 22.15 -7.59 -7.62
C ILE A 18 21.10 -8.54 -8.20
N CYS A 19 21.25 -8.99 -9.45
CA CYS A 19 20.35 -9.97 -10.05
C CYS A 19 20.42 -11.32 -9.30
N ASP A 20 21.60 -11.78 -8.94
CA ASP A 20 21.78 -13.03 -8.18
C ASP A 20 21.25 -12.94 -6.75
N GLU A 21 21.40 -11.78 -6.09
CA GLU A 21 20.72 -11.51 -4.83
C GLU A 21 19.19 -11.54 -5.02
N GLY A 22 18.68 -10.90 -6.08
CA GLY A 22 17.25 -10.88 -6.41
C GLY A 22 16.64 -12.27 -6.61
N LYS A 23 17.41 -13.22 -7.17
CA LYS A 23 17.00 -14.63 -7.28
C LYS A 23 16.89 -15.34 -5.92
N ARG A 24 17.61 -14.88 -4.89
CA ARG A 24 17.65 -15.50 -3.55
C ARG A 24 16.64 -14.88 -2.59
N SER A 25 16.50 -13.56 -2.60
CA SER A 25 15.73 -12.81 -1.61
C SER A 25 14.55 -12.03 -2.19
N GLY A 26 14.37 -12.03 -3.51
CA GLY A 26 13.33 -11.24 -4.19
C GLY A 26 13.92 -10.02 -4.89
N ASN A 27 13.53 -9.83 -6.15
CA ASN A 27 14.07 -8.79 -7.03
C ASN A 27 13.88 -7.37 -6.48
N PHE A 28 12.77 -7.08 -5.82
CA PHE A 28 12.49 -5.75 -5.29
C PHE A 28 13.32 -5.44 -4.03
N ASP A 29 13.46 -6.40 -3.13
CA ASP A 29 14.26 -6.23 -1.91
C ASP A 29 15.75 -6.09 -2.21
N ALA A 30 16.25 -6.84 -3.21
CA ALA A 30 17.61 -6.67 -3.72
C ALA A 30 17.84 -5.25 -4.28
N LEU A 31 16.88 -4.69 -5.01
CA LEU A 31 16.94 -3.31 -5.52
C LEU A 31 16.91 -2.27 -4.40
N LYS A 32 16.02 -2.42 -3.41
CA LYS A 32 15.95 -1.55 -2.22
C LYS A 32 17.27 -1.58 -1.43
N LYS A 33 17.81 -2.77 -1.19
CA LYS A 33 19.09 -2.97 -0.52
C LYS A 33 20.23 -2.32 -1.28
N ALA A 34 20.35 -2.59 -2.58
CA ALA A 34 21.39 -2.02 -3.44
C ALA A 34 21.35 -0.49 -3.47
N ARG A 35 20.15 0.11 -3.50
CA ARG A 35 19.98 1.57 -3.41
C ARG A 35 20.43 2.12 -2.06
N ARG A 36 20.05 1.48 -0.95
CA ARG A 36 20.51 1.86 0.40
C ARG A 36 22.02 1.76 0.56
N GLU A 37 22.64 0.79 -0.12
CA GLU A 37 24.09 0.61 -0.19
C GLU A 37 24.79 1.65 -1.11
N GLY A 38 24.04 2.55 -1.75
CA GLY A 38 24.59 3.61 -2.60
C GLY A 38 24.92 3.16 -4.02
N SER A 39 24.32 2.07 -4.52
CA SER A 39 24.51 1.63 -5.89
C SER A 39 24.10 2.73 -6.89
N PRO A 40 24.91 3.01 -7.92
CA PRO A 40 24.59 4.03 -8.92
C PRO A 40 23.25 3.77 -9.61
N GLU A 41 22.53 4.84 -9.92
CA GLU A 41 21.21 4.73 -10.57
C GLU A 41 21.28 3.99 -11.92
N ALA A 42 22.38 4.16 -12.68
CA ALA A 42 22.60 3.44 -13.93
C ALA A 42 22.66 1.91 -13.74
N VAL A 43 23.25 1.43 -12.64
CA VAL A 43 23.31 0.00 -12.29
C VAL A 43 21.90 -0.50 -11.96
N LEU A 44 21.19 0.22 -11.08
CA LEU A 44 19.82 -0.12 -10.67
C LEU A 44 18.86 -0.16 -11.88
N ARG A 45 18.99 0.80 -12.79
CA ARG A 45 18.25 0.85 -14.05
C ARG A 45 18.55 -0.37 -14.93
N GLY A 46 19.81 -0.77 -15.04
CA GLY A 46 20.22 -1.96 -15.79
C GLY A 46 19.62 -3.25 -15.23
N VAL A 47 19.64 -3.41 -13.90
CA VAL A 47 18.99 -4.55 -13.22
C VAL A 47 17.48 -4.59 -13.51
N VAL A 48 16.79 -3.44 -13.40
CA VAL A 48 15.34 -3.36 -13.70
C VAL A 48 15.05 -3.72 -15.15
N GLN A 49 15.89 -3.28 -16.11
CA GLN A 49 15.72 -3.64 -17.52
C GLN A 49 15.85 -5.15 -17.75
N ILE A 50 16.79 -5.82 -17.09
CA ILE A 50 16.96 -7.28 -17.14
C ILE A 50 15.72 -7.97 -16.60
N ILE A 51 15.27 -7.59 -15.40
CA ILE A 51 14.08 -8.18 -14.76
C ILE A 51 12.84 -8.02 -15.64
N VAL A 52 12.62 -6.82 -16.20
CA VAL A 52 11.48 -6.55 -17.09
C VAL A 52 11.59 -7.36 -18.38
N ALA A 53 12.79 -7.54 -18.94
CA ALA A 53 12.99 -8.36 -20.13
C ALA A 53 12.69 -9.85 -19.88
N GLU A 54 13.09 -10.37 -18.71
CA GLU A 54 12.79 -11.75 -18.28
C GLU A 54 11.30 -11.96 -18.03
N LYS A 55 10.60 -10.93 -17.53
CA LYS A 55 9.18 -10.96 -17.18
C LYS A 55 8.28 -10.28 -18.21
N ARG A 56 8.74 -10.13 -19.45
CA ARG A 56 8.05 -9.34 -20.49
C ARG A 56 6.62 -9.80 -20.82
N GLU A 57 6.30 -11.07 -20.54
CA GLU A 57 4.97 -11.65 -20.78
C GLU A 57 4.08 -11.59 -19.54
N ASP A 58 4.67 -11.30 -18.37
CA ASP A 58 3.97 -11.12 -17.10
C ASP A 58 3.70 -9.62 -16.89
N PHE A 59 2.72 -9.11 -17.64
CA PHE A 59 2.37 -7.69 -17.63
C PHE A 59 1.95 -7.21 -16.24
N ARG A 60 1.29 -8.07 -15.45
CA ARG A 60 0.90 -7.78 -14.07
C ARG A 60 2.14 -7.53 -13.21
N PHE A 61 3.11 -8.44 -13.23
CA PHE A 61 4.37 -8.26 -12.51
C PHE A 61 5.09 -6.98 -12.92
N VAL A 62 5.20 -6.71 -14.22
CA VAL A 62 5.89 -5.52 -14.75
C VAL A 62 5.22 -4.23 -14.27
N PHE A 63 3.89 -4.18 -14.25
CA PHE A 63 3.14 -3.05 -13.72
C PHE A 63 3.41 -2.82 -12.23
N PHE A 64 3.26 -3.85 -11.39
CA PHE A 64 3.45 -3.71 -9.94
C PHE A 64 4.90 -3.41 -9.56
N LEU A 65 5.88 -3.97 -10.27
CA LEU A 65 7.28 -3.61 -10.10
C LEU A 65 7.51 -2.11 -10.37
N LYS A 66 6.99 -1.60 -11.49
CA LYS A 66 7.14 -0.17 -11.82
C LYS A 66 6.42 0.73 -10.82
N LYS A 67 5.21 0.36 -10.39
CA LYS A 67 4.45 1.09 -9.36
C LYS A 67 5.24 1.17 -8.05
N ALA A 68 5.83 0.04 -7.62
CA ALA A 68 6.63 -0.04 -6.40
C ALA A 68 7.92 0.80 -6.50
N LEU A 69 8.63 0.74 -7.64
CA LEU A 69 9.81 1.56 -7.88
C LEU A 69 9.50 3.07 -7.88
N LEU A 70 8.36 3.48 -8.44
CA LEU A 70 7.91 4.87 -8.39
C LEU A 70 7.62 5.31 -6.95
N LYS A 71 6.87 4.51 -6.18
CA LYS A 71 6.55 4.79 -4.77
C LYS A 71 7.81 4.96 -3.92
N ASP A 72 8.83 4.14 -4.18
CA ASP A 72 10.11 4.21 -3.48
C ASP A 72 11.00 5.37 -3.98
N GLY A 73 10.61 6.11 -5.01
CA GLY A 73 11.34 7.28 -5.51
C GLY A 73 12.54 6.94 -6.40
N PHE A 74 12.49 5.84 -7.15
CA PHE A 74 13.48 5.57 -8.19
C PHE A 74 13.24 6.50 -9.39
N SER A 75 14.16 7.47 -9.62
CA SER A 75 13.94 8.59 -10.55
C SER A 75 13.78 8.17 -12.04
N PHE A 76 14.21 6.96 -12.38
CA PHE A 76 14.11 6.41 -13.73
C PHE A 76 12.77 5.75 -14.07
N VAL A 77 11.81 5.76 -13.14
CA VAL A 77 10.43 5.34 -13.39
C VAL A 77 9.54 6.56 -13.22
N SER A 78 8.73 6.86 -14.23
CA SER A 78 7.76 7.96 -14.19
C SER A 78 6.33 7.46 -13.96
N GLU A 79 5.44 8.36 -13.57
CA GLU A 79 3.99 8.07 -13.52
C GLU A 79 3.47 7.56 -14.87
N ASP A 80 3.93 8.13 -15.98
CA ASP A 80 3.51 7.73 -17.31
C ASP A 80 3.99 6.31 -17.67
N ASP A 81 5.15 5.89 -17.17
CA ASP A 81 5.60 4.51 -17.30
C ASP A 81 4.71 3.53 -16.55
N VAL A 82 4.26 3.92 -15.35
CA VAL A 82 3.34 3.12 -14.52
C VAL A 82 1.96 3.05 -15.18
N ARG A 83 1.43 4.19 -15.64
CA ARG A 83 0.13 4.25 -16.33
C ARG A 83 0.11 3.38 -17.59
N ARG A 84 1.15 3.48 -18.41
CA ARG A 84 1.28 2.67 -19.63
C ARG A 84 1.38 1.18 -19.32
N ALA A 85 2.25 0.79 -18.39
CA ALA A 85 2.41 -0.61 -18.02
C ALA A 85 1.12 -1.20 -17.41
N GLY A 86 0.41 -0.44 -16.57
CA GLY A 86 -0.85 -0.89 -16.00
C GLY A 86 -1.99 -0.92 -17.02
N GLY A 87 -2.03 0.01 -17.98
CA GLY A 87 -2.96 -0.05 -19.11
C GLY A 87 -2.75 -1.30 -19.97
N ASP A 88 -1.49 -1.61 -20.31
CA ASP A 88 -1.13 -2.83 -21.04
C ASP A 88 -1.51 -4.09 -20.24
N ALA A 89 -1.22 -4.12 -18.93
CA ALA A 89 -1.57 -5.24 -18.05
C ALA A 89 -3.08 -5.46 -17.96
N TYR A 90 -3.86 -4.39 -17.79
CA TYR A 90 -5.32 -4.44 -17.76
C TYR A 90 -5.88 -5.02 -19.06
N GLN A 91 -5.44 -4.50 -20.21
CA GLN A 91 -5.92 -4.96 -21.50
C GLN A 91 -5.53 -6.43 -21.76
N LYS A 92 -4.30 -6.83 -21.42
CA LYS A 92 -3.83 -8.20 -21.60
C LYS A 92 -4.54 -9.20 -20.69
N ALA A 93 -4.89 -8.80 -19.48
CA ALA A 93 -5.70 -9.61 -18.57
C ALA A 93 -7.11 -9.85 -19.14
N LEU A 94 -7.77 -8.81 -19.65
CA LEU A 94 -9.08 -8.94 -20.29
C LEU A 94 -9.03 -9.80 -21.57
N GLU A 95 -8.09 -9.53 -22.48
CA GLU A 95 -7.89 -10.32 -23.71
C GLU A 95 -7.57 -11.79 -23.42
N GLY A 96 -6.87 -12.04 -22.31
CA GLY A 96 -6.47 -13.38 -21.87
C GLY A 96 -7.53 -14.15 -21.10
N GLY A 97 -8.73 -13.60 -20.89
CA GLY A 97 -9.76 -14.23 -20.06
C GLY A 97 -9.36 -14.36 -18.59
N ARG A 98 -8.56 -13.43 -18.08
CA ARG A 98 -8.13 -13.36 -16.67
C ARG A 98 -8.74 -12.13 -16.00
N PRO A 99 -10.07 -12.09 -15.84
CA PRO A 99 -10.76 -10.89 -15.38
C PRO A 99 -10.43 -10.51 -13.93
N LEU A 100 -10.02 -11.46 -13.08
CA LEU A 100 -9.54 -11.18 -11.72
C LEU A 100 -8.27 -10.33 -11.70
N GLU A 101 -7.29 -10.70 -12.53
CA GLU A 101 -6.08 -9.89 -12.71
C GLU A 101 -6.42 -8.50 -13.23
N ALA A 102 -7.41 -8.39 -14.12
CA ALA A 102 -7.88 -7.09 -14.63
C ALA A 102 -8.52 -6.23 -13.53
N VAL A 103 -9.27 -6.83 -12.60
CA VAL A 103 -9.85 -6.14 -11.43
C VAL A 103 -8.75 -5.57 -10.55
N GLU A 104 -7.76 -6.39 -10.22
CA GLU A 104 -6.64 -6.00 -9.36
C GLU A 104 -5.85 -4.83 -9.98
N VAL A 105 -5.49 -4.96 -11.26
CA VAL A 105 -4.79 -3.89 -11.99
C VAL A 105 -5.64 -2.63 -12.07
N ALA A 106 -6.95 -2.75 -12.34
CA ALA A 106 -7.83 -1.60 -12.43
C ALA A 106 -8.01 -0.88 -11.09
N SER A 107 -8.15 -1.63 -10.00
CA SER A 107 -8.18 -1.07 -8.64
C SER A 107 -6.89 -0.29 -8.36
N ALA A 108 -5.74 -0.90 -8.67
CA ALA A 108 -4.44 -0.33 -8.38
C ALA A 108 -4.06 0.88 -9.27
N LEU A 109 -4.59 0.97 -10.50
CA LEU A 109 -4.25 2.03 -11.47
C LEU A 109 -5.30 3.14 -11.55
N TYR A 110 -6.59 2.77 -11.61
CA TYR A 110 -7.69 3.70 -11.85
C TYR A 110 -8.56 3.93 -10.61
N GLY A 111 -8.43 3.08 -9.58
CA GLY A 111 -9.24 3.11 -8.37
C GLY A 111 -10.57 2.34 -8.48
N LYS A 112 -11.12 1.93 -7.34
CA LYS A 112 -12.34 1.09 -7.25
C LYS A 112 -13.62 1.76 -7.79
N GLN A 113 -13.64 3.10 -7.90
CA GLN A 113 -14.78 3.86 -8.44
C GLN A 113 -14.72 4.04 -9.97
N SER A 114 -13.63 3.59 -10.61
CA SER A 114 -13.44 3.75 -12.05
C SER A 114 -14.36 2.85 -12.88
N LYS A 115 -14.62 3.26 -14.13
CA LYS A 115 -15.39 2.44 -15.09
C LYS A 115 -14.62 1.17 -15.45
N GLU A 116 -13.30 1.26 -15.47
CA GLU A 116 -12.37 0.19 -15.78
C GLU A 116 -12.44 -0.92 -14.73
N TYR A 117 -12.49 -0.56 -13.43
CA TYR A 117 -12.69 -1.50 -12.33
C TYR A 117 -14.07 -2.16 -12.42
N GLN A 118 -15.13 -1.36 -12.59
CA GLN A 118 -16.50 -1.89 -12.72
C GLN A 118 -16.65 -2.85 -13.90
N HIS A 119 -16.01 -2.54 -15.03
CA HIS A 119 -16.02 -3.37 -16.22
C HIS A 119 -15.29 -4.71 -15.98
N ALA A 120 -14.07 -4.68 -15.42
CA ALA A 120 -13.35 -5.90 -15.09
C ALA A 120 -14.09 -6.76 -14.06
N TRP A 121 -14.73 -6.13 -13.08
CA TRP A 121 -15.53 -6.81 -12.07
C TRP A 121 -16.76 -7.51 -12.66
N GLN A 122 -17.44 -6.88 -13.62
CA GLN A 122 -18.54 -7.51 -14.35
C GLN A 122 -18.05 -8.69 -15.19
N CYS A 123 -16.91 -8.55 -15.86
CA CYS A 123 -16.29 -9.66 -16.60
C CYS A 123 -15.95 -10.82 -15.66
N ALA A 124 -15.40 -10.54 -14.48
CA ALA A 124 -15.06 -11.55 -13.48
C ALA A 124 -16.31 -12.27 -12.97
N LYS A 125 -17.39 -11.55 -12.69
CA LYS A 125 -18.68 -12.14 -12.28
C LYS A 125 -19.32 -12.99 -13.38
N ALA A 126 -19.14 -12.63 -14.65
CA ALA A 126 -19.71 -13.36 -15.78
C ALA A 126 -18.93 -14.64 -16.12
N ASP A 127 -17.60 -14.60 -16.00
CA ASP A 127 -16.72 -15.76 -16.27
C ASP A 127 -16.87 -16.87 -15.22
N SER A 128 -17.38 -16.48 -14.06
CA SER A 128 -17.36 -17.29 -12.87
C SER A 128 -18.80 -17.68 -12.52
N GLY A 129 -19.32 -18.68 -13.26
CA GLY A 129 -20.71 -19.12 -13.15
C GLY A 129 -21.09 -19.52 -11.72
N GLU A 130 -21.96 -18.72 -11.07
CA GLU A 130 -22.65 -18.91 -9.77
C GLU A 130 -21.86 -19.44 -8.55
N LYS A 131 -20.56 -19.72 -8.66
CA LYS A 131 -19.67 -20.27 -7.61
C LYS A 131 -18.65 -19.27 -7.06
N THR A 132 -18.82 -18.00 -7.41
CA THR A 132 -17.78 -16.95 -7.25
C THR A 132 -18.35 -15.69 -6.63
N LYS A 133 -19.47 -15.84 -5.93
CA LYS A 133 -19.88 -14.85 -4.96
C LYS A 133 -18.98 -14.90 -3.72
N GLU A 134 -18.49 -16.08 -3.34
CA GLU A 134 -17.63 -16.27 -2.15
C GLU A 134 -16.16 -15.87 -2.38
N THR A 135 -15.52 -16.25 -3.49
CA THR A 135 -14.15 -15.80 -3.83
C THR A 135 -14.08 -14.40 -4.44
N LEU A 136 -15.25 -13.87 -4.82
CA LEU A 136 -15.60 -12.50 -5.16
C LEU A 136 -15.30 -11.45 -4.10
N GLU A 137 -16.06 -11.62 -3.03
CA GLU A 137 -16.22 -10.71 -1.90
C GLU A 137 -15.33 -11.13 -0.72
N GLY A 138 -14.46 -12.13 -0.92
CA GLY A 138 -13.54 -12.70 0.06
C GLY A 138 -12.16 -12.98 -0.54
N GLU A 139 -11.30 -11.96 -0.52
CA GLU A 139 -10.08 -12.09 0.30
C GLU A 139 -10.61 -11.84 1.73
N GLU A 140 -11.17 -12.84 2.43
CA GLU A 140 -10.40 -13.74 3.30
C GLU A 140 -8.91 -13.76 2.93
N GLU A 141 -8.26 -12.62 3.25
CA GLU A 141 -7.00 -12.69 3.99
C GLU A 141 -7.15 -13.81 5.02
N ASP A 142 -6.12 -14.64 5.18
CA ASP A 142 -6.03 -15.52 6.34
C ASP A 142 -6.60 -14.78 7.56
N GLU A 143 -7.52 -15.38 8.32
CA GLU A 143 -8.04 -14.82 9.58
C GLU A 143 -6.89 -14.67 10.59
N GLU A 144 -5.91 -13.80 10.31
CA GLU A 144 -5.35 -12.91 11.30
C GLU A 144 -6.50 -11.98 11.65
N GLU A 145 -6.98 -12.06 12.90
CA GLU A 145 -8.03 -11.17 13.38
C GLU A 145 -7.69 -9.73 12.97
N GLU A 146 -8.39 -9.15 11.98
CA GLU A 146 -8.25 -7.73 11.60
C GLU A 146 -8.39 -6.91 12.88
N TRP A 147 -7.24 -6.45 13.37
CA TRP A 147 -7.21 -5.79 14.66
C TRP A 147 -8.10 -4.56 14.60
N THR A 148 -8.97 -4.41 15.59
CA THR A 148 -9.89 -3.29 15.70
C THR A 148 -9.77 -2.67 17.08
N ALA A 149 -9.39 -1.39 17.13
CA ALA A 149 -9.45 -0.60 18.36
C ALA A 149 -10.91 -0.33 18.75
N ASN A 150 -11.33 -0.86 19.90
CA ASN A 150 -12.63 -0.56 20.47
C ASN A 150 -12.52 0.66 21.39
N ILE A 151 -13.17 1.77 21.02
CA ILE A 151 -13.12 3.02 21.78
C ILE A 151 -14.53 3.50 22.16
N PRO A 152 -14.73 4.14 23.32
CA PRO A 152 -16.01 4.78 23.64
C PRO A 152 -16.47 5.81 22.59
N GLN A 153 -17.78 5.96 22.39
CA GLN A 153 -18.34 6.95 21.44
C GLN A 153 -17.88 8.40 21.66
N ASN A 154 -17.53 8.78 22.89
CA ASN A 154 -17.06 10.13 23.25
C ASN A 154 -15.54 10.19 23.42
N SER A 155 -14.80 9.24 22.85
CA SER A 155 -13.34 9.18 22.93
C SER A 155 -12.68 10.40 22.30
N THR A 156 -11.53 10.72 22.85
CA THR A 156 -10.62 11.76 22.36
C THR A 156 -9.55 11.15 21.46
N ILE A 157 -8.86 11.98 20.68
CA ILE A 157 -7.73 11.53 19.84
C ILE A 157 -6.65 10.86 20.70
N PHE A 158 -6.43 11.32 21.94
CA PHE A 158 -5.55 10.63 22.88
C PHE A 158 -6.01 9.20 23.20
N ASN A 159 -7.31 9.00 23.49
CA ASN A 159 -7.84 7.65 23.74
C ASN A 159 -7.75 6.75 22.50
N LEU A 160 -7.80 7.32 21.30
CA LEU A 160 -7.62 6.59 20.05
C LEU A 160 -6.16 6.10 19.92
N PHE A 161 -5.18 6.97 20.16
CA PHE A 161 -3.76 6.57 20.12
C PHE A 161 -3.42 5.55 21.22
N GLU A 162 -3.89 5.73 22.45
CA GLU A 162 -3.70 4.72 23.50
C GLU A 162 -4.31 3.37 23.11
N ALA A 163 -5.50 3.36 22.48
CA ALA A 163 -6.12 2.12 22.03
C ALA A 163 -5.28 1.42 20.94
N ILE A 164 -4.67 2.19 20.02
CA ILE A 164 -3.78 1.68 18.97
C ILE A 164 -2.49 1.11 19.59
N GLU A 165 -1.80 1.91 20.40
CA GLU A 165 -0.54 1.53 21.04
C GLU A 165 -0.71 0.33 21.99
N SER A 166 -1.84 0.25 22.71
CA SER A 166 -2.14 -0.87 23.62
C SER A 166 -2.36 -2.20 22.90
N GLY A 167 -2.65 -2.17 21.60
CA GLY A 167 -2.74 -3.35 20.75
C GLY A 167 -1.42 -3.74 20.09
N ASP A 168 -0.39 -2.89 20.15
CA ASP A 168 0.77 -2.91 19.24
C ASP A 168 1.93 -3.81 19.70
N ASP A 169 1.66 -4.79 20.57
CA ASP A 169 2.69 -5.61 21.24
C ASP A 169 3.47 -6.57 20.32
N ASN A 170 3.29 -6.51 18.98
CA ASN A 170 4.13 -7.05 17.89
C ASN A 170 3.45 -7.04 16.49
N LEU A 171 2.44 -6.19 16.25
CA LEU A 171 1.56 -6.30 15.07
C LEU A 171 1.56 -5.06 14.16
N GLU A 172 2.50 -4.11 14.36
CA GLU A 172 2.66 -2.91 13.54
C GLU A 172 1.34 -2.10 13.40
N HIS A 173 0.46 -2.13 14.41
CA HIS A 173 -0.86 -1.51 14.35
C HIS A 173 -0.79 0.00 14.21
N THR A 174 0.25 0.61 14.77
CA THR A 174 0.54 2.03 14.58
C THR A 174 0.84 2.34 13.11
N ASP A 175 1.63 1.49 12.44
CA ASP A 175 2.00 1.68 11.03
C ASP A 175 0.79 1.45 10.09
N ILE A 176 -0.04 0.44 10.39
CA ILE A 176 -1.31 0.20 9.68
C ILE A 176 -2.23 1.42 9.83
N PHE A 177 -2.41 1.93 11.05
CA PHE A 177 -3.24 3.10 11.29
C PHE A 177 -2.77 4.32 10.49
N TRP A 178 -1.47 4.62 10.47
CA TRP A 178 -0.95 5.74 9.70
C TRP A 178 -1.05 5.51 8.19
N SER A 179 -0.88 4.28 7.71
CA SER A 179 -1.11 3.95 6.29
C SER A 179 -2.56 4.24 5.90
N GLU A 180 -3.54 3.80 6.69
CA GLU A 180 -4.96 4.05 6.41
C GLU A 180 -5.31 5.54 6.46
N ILE A 181 -4.68 6.30 7.37
CA ILE A 181 -4.80 7.76 7.41
C ILE A 181 -4.30 8.39 6.11
N HIS A 182 -3.13 7.96 5.61
CA HIS A 182 -2.55 8.49 4.38
C HIS A 182 -3.28 8.07 3.11
N ASP A 183 -3.88 6.88 3.10
CA ASP A 183 -4.54 6.31 1.92
C ASP A 183 -6.00 6.79 1.76
N ASN A 184 -6.71 7.04 2.88
CA ASN A 184 -8.15 7.32 2.85
C ASN A 184 -8.55 8.75 3.25
N PHE A 185 -7.66 9.52 3.88
CA PHE A 185 -7.96 10.87 4.35
C PHE A 185 -7.10 11.92 3.65
N ASN A 186 -7.58 13.16 3.66
CA ASN A 186 -6.84 14.28 3.07
C ASN A 186 -5.52 14.50 3.82
N PRO A 187 -4.44 14.96 3.14
CA PRO A 187 -3.14 15.19 3.77
C PRO A 187 -3.19 16.07 5.03
N GLU A 188 -4.08 17.07 5.07
CA GLU A 188 -4.30 17.94 6.23
C GLU A 188 -4.74 17.17 7.49
N VAL A 189 -5.46 16.06 7.33
CA VAL A 189 -5.88 15.19 8.45
C VAL A 189 -4.66 14.48 9.04
N ALA A 190 -3.78 13.95 8.20
CA ALA A 190 -2.56 13.28 8.64
C ALA A 190 -1.61 14.24 9.35
N ASP A 191 -1.39 15.43 8.78
CA ASP A 191 -0.54 16.46 9.35
C ASP A 191 -1.08 16.95 10.72
N GLU A 192 -2.38 17.25 10.81
CA GLU A 192 -3.00 17.68 12.08
C GLU A 192 -2.95 16.55 13.14
N LEU A 193 -3.19 15.28 12.77
CA LEU A 193 -3.07 14.16 13.70
C LEU A 193 -1.63 13.98 14.20
N PHE A 194 -0.64 14.16 13.34
CA PHE A 194 0.77 14.09 13.71
C PHE A 194 1.13 15.17 14.74
N GLU A 195 0.66 16.41 14.53
CA GLU A 195 0.82 17.49 15.51
C GLU A 195 0.11 17.18 16.84
N ILE A 196 -1.09 16.60 16.79
CA ILE A 196 -1.86 16.22 17.98
C ILE A 196 -1.18 15.09 18.76
N GLN A 197 -0.60 14.09 18.09
CA GLN A 197 0.14 12.99 18.71
C GLN A 197 1.30 13.50 19.58
N HIS A 198 1.99 14.54 19.10
CA HIS A 198 3.12 15.17 19.82
C HIS A 198 2.67 16.17 20.89
N ASN A 199 1.37 16.37 21.09
CA ASN A 199 0.80 17.28 22.07
C ASN A 199 -0.38 16.64 22.84
N GLU A 200 -0.05 15.87 23.86
CA GLU A 200 -1.00 15.13 24.71
C GLU A 200 -2.20 15.98 25.19
N LYS A 201 -1.97 17.25 25.54
CA LYS A 201 -3.05 18.16 25.99
C LYS A 201 -4.07 18.45 24.89
N LEU A 202 -3.60 18.57 23.64
CA LEU A 202 -4.45 18.79 22.48
C LEU A 202 -5.21 17.51 22.13
N GLY A 203 -4.53 16.35 22.22
CA GLY A 203 -5.15 15.03 22.01
C GLY A 203 -6.22 14.69 23.04
N ALA A 204 -6.01 15.05 24.30
CA ALA A 204 -6.99 14.86 25.38
C ALA A 204 -8.17 15.84 25.30
N GLY A 205 -8.01 16.99 24.63
CA GLY A 205 -9.05 18.01 24.46
C GLY A 205 -9.90 17.83 23.20
N THR A 206 -9.48 16.99 22.26
CA THR A 206 -10.09 16.87 20.93
C THR A 206 -10.82 15.53 20.80
N LYS A 207 -12.13 15.57 20.54
CA LYS A 207 -12.90 14.34 20.27
C LYS A 207 -12.58 13.78 18.89
N VAL A 208 -12.55 12.46 18.78
CA VAL A 208 -12.26 11.76 17.51
C VAL A 208 -13.26 12.18 16.43
N VAL A 209 -14.56 12.03 16.71
CA VAL A 209 -15.60 12.35 15.72
C VAL A 209 -15.57 13.83 15.32
N ASP A 210 -15.48 14.75 16.29
CA ASP A 210 -15.46 16.19 16.02
C ASP A 210 -14.26 16.60 15.15
N PHE A 211 -13.10 15.95 15.34
CA PHE A 211 -11.91 16.18 14.53
C PHE A 211 -12.12 15.78 13.07
N PHE A 212 -12.59 14.56 12.83
CA PHE A 212 -12.82 14.06 11.47
C PHE A 212 -14.01 14.78 10.78
N GLU A 213 -15.05 15.18 11.53
CA GLU A 213 -16.17 15.95 11.01
C GLU A 213 -15.75 17.36 10.55
N LYS A 214 -14.80 18.00 11.25
CA LYS A 214 -14.19 19.28 10.80
C LYS A 214 -13.61 19.16 9.38
N HIS A 215 -13.10 17.97 9.04
CA HIS A 215 -12.48 17.65 7.75
C HIS A 215 -13.43 17.01 6.74
N GLY A 216 -14.73 16.93 7.07
CA GLY A 216 -15.78 16.45 6.16
C GLY A 216 -16.07 14.95 6.23
N TYR A 217 -15.54 14.23 7.22
CA TYR A 217 -15.74 12.80 7.41
C TYR A 217 -16.77 12.54 8.50
N SER A 218 -17.78 11.73 8.20
CA SER A 218 -18.76 11.30 9.20
C SER A 218 -18.16 10.23 10.10
N LYS A 219 -18.78 10.01 11.27
CA LYS A 219 -18.44 8.87 12.15
C LYS A 219 -18.39 7.53 11.39
N LYS A 220 -19.30 7.34 10.44
CA LYS A 220 -19.36 6.10 9.64
C LYS A 220 -18.13 5.96 8.74
N ASP A 221 -17.62 7.06 8.20
CA ASP A 221 -16.43 7.06 7.37
C ASP A 221 -15.20 6.68 8.22
N ILE A 222 -15.12 7.16 9.46
CA ILE A 222 -14.07 6.76 10.42
C ILE A 222 -14.09 5.25 10.67
N GLU A 223 -15.26 4.65 10.93
CA GLU A 223 -15.42 3.20 11.16
C GLU A 223 -15.21 2.34 9.89
N ILE A 224 -15.23 2.96 8.69
CA ILE A 224 -14.98 2.28 7.42
C ILE A 224 -13.49 2.32 7.07
N PHE A 225 -12.85 3.46 7.28
CA PHE A 225 -11.49 3.72 6.80
C PHE A 225 -10.42 3.51 7.86
N LEU A 226 -10.79 3.42 9.14
CA LEU A 226 -9.85 3.13 10.21
C LEU A 226 -10.25 1.83 10.91
N PRO A 227 -9.27 1.08 11.44
CA PRO A 227 -9.50 -0.12 12.24
C PRO A 227 -10.04 0.24 13.64
N VAL A 228 -11.18 0.93 13.70
CA VAL A 228 -11.76 1.50 14.93
C VAL A 228 -13.26 1.23 14.98
N LYS A 229 -13.74 0.75 16.14
CA LYS A 229 -15.17 0.62 16.44
C LYS A 229 -15.54 1.44 17.66
N PHE A 230 -16.62 2.21 17.53
CA PHE A 230 -17.12 3.00 18.65
C PHE A 230 -18.13 2.21 19.49
N GLU A 231 -17.75 1.87 20.71
CA GLU A 231 -18.65 1.20 21.65
C GLU A 231 -19.74 2.14 22.17
N LYS A 232 -20.97 1.62 22.20
CA LYS A 232 -22.05 2.24 22.96
C LYS A 232 -21.79 2.01 24.44
N VAL A 233 -21.44 3.07 25.15
CA VAL A 233 -21.33 3.03 26.62
C VAL A 233 -22.68 2.51 27.17
N PRO A 234 -22.69 1.42 27.97
CA PRO A 234 -23.91 0.96 28.61
C PRO A 234 -24.43 2.10 29.48
N THR A 235 -25.61 2.61 29.15
CA THR A 235 -26.34 3.46 30.09
C THR A 235 -26.65 2.57 31.29
N LYS A 236 -25.91 2.74 32.40
CA LYS A 236 -26.34 2.22 33.70
C LYS A 236 -27.76 2.76 33.91
N LYS A 237 -28.75 1.87 33.78
CA LYS A 237 -30.11 2.16 34.26
C LYS A 237 -29.97 2.53 35.74
N LYS A 238 -30.23 3.80 36.05
CA LYS A 238 -30.55 4.22 37.42
C LYS A 238 -31.87 3.58 37.84
#